data_AF-A0A9E5PX12-F1
#
_entry.id   AF-A0A9E5PX12-F1
#
_cell.length_a   1.000
_cell.length_b   1.000
_cell.length_c   1.000
_cell.angle_alpha   90.00
_cell.angle_beta   90.00
_cell.angle_gamma   90.00
#
_symmetry.space_group_name_H-M   'P 1'
#
loop_
_entity.id
_entity.type
_entity.pdbx_description
1 polymer ?
#
loop_
_entity_poly.entity_id
_entity_poly.type
_entity_poly.pdbx_seq_one_letter_code
_entity_poly.pdbx_strand_id
1 'polypeptide(L)' 'MLLEDVAAMRELPATPFEASRVLATRASNLSLVRFDGNDYSVPVRCAHREVVAKGDCESV' A
#
# COMPACT_ATOMS: atom_id res chain seq x y z
N MET A 1 -0.35 -22.97 9.48
CA MET A 1 -1.12 -22.17 10.46
C MET A 1 -1.53 -23.13 11.58
N LEU A 2 -1.23 -22.82 12.84
CA LEU A 2 -1.60 -23.69 13.96
C LEU A 2 -3.07 -23.46 14.33
N LEU A 3 -3.75 -24.48 14.86
CA LEU A 3 -5.18 -24.38 15.24
C LEU A 3 -5.42 -23.30 16.31
N GLU A 4 -4.44 -23.08 17.19
CA GLU A 4 -4.44 -22.03 18.20
C GLU A 4 -4.38 -20.61 17.59
N ASP A 5 -3.62 -20.42 16.51
CA ASP A 5 -3.55 -19.13 15.81
C ASP A 5 -4.90 -18.75 15.21
N VAL A 6 -5.60 -19.73 14.63
CA VAL A 6 -6.92 -19.55 14.02
C VAL A 6 -7.95 -19.16 15.08
N ALA A 7 -7.92 -19.80 16.26
CA ALA A 7 -8.83 -19.49 17.36
C ALA A 7 -8.60 -18.07 17.93
N ALA A 8 -7.40 -17.51 17.76
CA ALA A 8 -7.06 -16.16 18.19
C ALA A 8 -7.39 -15.07 17.15
N MET A 9 -7.74 -15.44 15.92
CA MET A 9 -8.12 -14.48 14.88
C MET A 9 -9.45 -13.79 15.21
N ARG A 10 -9.53 -12.50 14.90
CA ARG A 10 -10.78 -11.73 15.03
C ARG A 10 -11.69 -11.97 13.84
N GLU A 11 -12.99 -11.82 14.08
CA GLU A 11 -13.99 -11.77 13.00
C GLU A 11 -13.67 -10.65 12.02
N LEU A 12 -13.87 -10.92 10.74
CA LEU A 12 -13.71 -9.92 9.69
C LEU A 12 -14.78 -8.83 9.88
N PRO A 13 -14.44 -7.56 9.62
CA PRO A 13 -15.43 -6.49 9.68
C PRO A 13 -16.55 -6.77 8.66
N ALA A 14 -17.78 -6.39 9.03
CA ALA A 14 -18.96 -6.58 8.18
C ALA A 14 -18.87 -5.82 6.84
N THR A 15 -18.06 -4.77 6.80
CA THR A 15 -17.76 -4.01 5.58
C THR A 15 -16.47 -4.51 4.95
N PRO A 16 -16.43 -4.71 3.61
CA PRO A 16 -15.18 -5.01 2.91
C PRO A 16 -14.09 -3.99 3.27
N PHE A 17 -12.91 -4.48 3.60
CA PHE A 17 -11.75 -3.64 3.87
C PHE A 17 -10.64 -3.98 2.90
N GLU A 18 -9.85 -2.96 2.57
CA GLU A 18 -8.74 -3.13 1.65
C GLU A 18 -7.52 -3.62 2.42
N ALA A 19 -7.10 -4.86 2.18
CA ALA A 19 -5.88 -5.45 2.73
C ALA A 19 -4.62 -4.99 1.95
N SER A 20 -4.55 -3.70 1.64
CA SER A 20 -3.43 -3.09 0.92
C SER A 20 -2.88 -1.92 1.71
N ARG A 21 -1.58 -1.64 1.52
CA ARG A 21 -0.99 -0.45 2.12
C ARG A 21 -1.22 0.72 1.18
N VAL A 22 -1.99 1.69 1.65
CA VAL A 22 -2.33 2.91 0.90
C VAL A 22 -1.69 4.12 1.59
N LEU A 23 -0.99 4.94 0.82
CA LEU A 23 -0.30 6.13 1.31
C LEU A 23 -0.56 7.32 0.38
N ALA A 24 -1.10 8.40 0.93
CA ALA A 24 -1.08 9.70 0.27
C ALA A 24 0.31 10.32 0.41
N THR A 25 0.92 10.70 -0.71
CA THR A 25 2.29 11.21 -0.77
C THR A 25 2.46 12.18 -1.94
N ARG A 26 3.62 12.79 -2.07
CA ARG A 26 3.96 13.71 -3.17
C ARG A 26 5.16 13.18 -3.94
N ALA A 27 5.05 13.16 -5.26
CA ALA A 27 6.18 12.80 -6.11
C ALA A 27 7.28 13.88 -6.05
N SER A 28 8.53 13.46 -6.05
CA SER A 28 9.69 14.34 -6.05
C SER A 28 9.89 15.04 -7.40
N ASN A 29 10.86 15.96 -7.46
CA ASN A 29 11.33 16.59 -8.70
C ASN A 29 11.95 15.60 -9.70
N LEU A 30 12.42 14.45 -9.21
CA LEU A 30 12.98 13.38 -10.04
C LEU A 30 11.90 12.38 -10.51
N SER A 31 10.61 12.71 -10.35
CA SER A 31 9.50 11.80 -10.64
C SER A 31 9.61 10.48 -9.85
N LEU A 32 9.97 10.58 -8.56
CA LEU A 32 10.04 9.44 -7.65
C LEU A 32 9.00 9.54 -6.54
N VAL A 33 8.53 8.39 -6.07
CA VAL A 33 7.66 8.25 -4.90
C VAL A 33 8.28 7.29 -3.91
N ARG A 34 8.47 7.72 -2.67
CA ARG A 34 8.88 6.84 -1.57
C ARG A 34 7.68 6.02 -1.10
N PHE A 35 7.77 4.70 -1.18
CA PHE A 35 6.80 3.77 -0.62
C PHE A 35 7.55 2.61 0.05
N ASP A 36 7.16 2.28 1.28
CA ASP A 36 7.77 1.21 2.07
C ASP A 36 9.32 1.22 2.10
N GLY A 37 9.90 2.41 2.24
CA GLY A 37 11.36 2.59 2.29
C GLY A 37 12.07 2.61 0.94
N ASN A 38 11.38 2.30 -0.16
CA ASN A 38 11.93 2.29 -1.52
C ASN A 38 11.44 3.48 -2.34
N ASP A 39 12.25 3.96 -3.28
CA ASP A 39 11.86 5.00 -4.23
C ASP A 39 11.46 4.37 -5.57
N TYR A 40 10.23 4.64 -6.00
CA TYR A 40 9.66 4.12 -7.24
C TYR A 40 9.52 5.24 -8.27
N SER A 41 9.85 4.94 -9.53
CA SER A 41 9.62 5.87 -10.62
C SER A 41 8.15 6.00 -10.96
N VAL A 42 7.69 7.22 -11.19
CA VAL A 42 6.34 7.54 -11.67
C VAL A 42 6.42 8.29 -12.99
N PRO A 43 5.33 8.32 -13.79
CA PRO A 43 5.31 9.12 -15.00
C PRO A 43 5.69 10.59 -14.72
N VAL A 44 6.50 11.19 -15.59
CA VAL A 44 7.03 12.55 -15.40
C VAL A 44 5.92 13.61 -15.20
N ARG A 45 4.75 13.40 -15.80
CA ARG A 45 3.56 14.26 -15.60
C ARG A 45 3.11 14.34 -14.14
N CYS A 46 3.50 13.38 -13.30
CA CYS A 46 3.19 13.32 -11.88
C CYS A 46 4.23 14.00 -11.00
N ALA A 47 5.37 14.45 -11.54
CA ALA A 47 6.39 15.16 -10.77
C ALA A 47 5.79 16.35 -10.00
N HIS A 48 6.17 16.52 -8.74
CA HIS A 48 5.64 17.53 -7.81
C HIS A 48 4.13 17.45 -7.52
N ARG A 49 3.42 16.42 -7.98
CA ARG A 49 1.99 16.25 -7.71
C ARG A 49 1.75 15.35 -6.52
N GLU A 50 0.63 15.60 -5.86
CA GLU A 50 0.08 14.68 -4.89
C GLU A 50 -0.43 13.43 -5.60
N VAL A 51 -0.11 12.28 -5.03
CA VAL A 51 -0.41 10.96 -5.56
C VAL A 51 -0.77 10.02 -4.42
N VAL A 52 -1.50 8.96 -4.76
CA VAL A 52 -1.76 7.86 -3.83
C VAL A 52 -0.93 6.67 -4.30
N ALA A 53 -0.06 6.18 -3.43
CA ALA A 53 0.68 4.95 -3.63
C ALA A 53 -0.08 3.81 -2.94
N LYS A 54 -0.39 2.76 -3.69
CA LYS A 54 -1.02 1.54 -3.20
C LYS A 54 -0.09 0.37 -3.48
N GLY A 55 0.20 -0.43 -2.46
CA GLY A 55 0.89 -1.70 -2.58
C GLY A 55 -0.03 -2.82 -2.10
N ASP A 56 -0.26 -3.79 -2.98
CA ASP A 56 -1.01 -5.02 -2.72
C ASP A 56 -0.13 -6.25 -2.99
N CYS A 57 -0.60 -7.42 -2.55
CA CYS A 57 -0.04 -8.71 -2.91
C CYS A 57 -1.03 -9.41 -3.85
N GLU A 58 -0.54 -9.85 -5.01
CA GLU A 58 -1.37 -10.58 -5.98
C GLU A 58 -1.59 -12.03 -5.55
N SER A 59 -0.61 -12.62 -4.86
CA SER A 59 -0.67 -13.98 -4.33
C SER A 59 0.33 -14.17 -3.19
N VAL A 60 -0.06 -14.90 -2.14
CA VAL A 60 0.76 -15.32 -1.00
C VAL A 60 1.13 -16.78 -1.14
#